data_AF-A0A952LQN5-F1
#
_entry.id   AF-A0A952LQN5-F1
#
_cell.length_a   1.000
_cell.length_b   1.000
_cell.length_c   1.000
_cell.angle_alpha   90.00
_cell.angle_beta   90.00
_cell.angle_gamma   90.00
#
_symmetry.space_group_name_H-M   'P 1'
#
loop_
_entity.id
_entity.type
_entity.pdbx_description
1 polymer ?
#
loop_
_entity_poly.entity_id
_entity_poly.type
_entity_poly.pdbx_seq_one_letter_code
_entity_poly.pdbx_strand_id
1 'polypeptide(L)'
;DLVLFIHRPEYYKKNPSPQEEGLAEIIIAKQRNGPTGTVHLAFIKEITKFENLAKTSHNIEEDIYEEEEQEFIEESEDGVDF
;
A
#
# COMPACT_ATOMS: atom_id res chain seq x y z
N ASP A 1 25.59 10.57 -4.56
CA ASP A 1 26.04 9.17 -4.45
C ASP A 1 24.90 8.38 -3.82
N LEU A 2 24.49 7.34 -4.52
CA LEU A 2 23.30 6.54 -4.23
C LEU A 2 23.69 5.08 -4.48
N VAL A 3 23.40 4.21 -3.51
CA VAL A 3 23.55 2.76 -3.67
C VAL A 3 22.21 2.13 -3.36
N LEU A 4 21.69 1.37 -4.33
CA LEU A 4 20.43 0.67 -4.24
C LEU A 4 20.67 -0.83 -4.38
N PHE A 5 19.93 -1.64 -3.62
CA PHE A 5 19.80 -3.07 -3.85
C PHE A 5 18.36 -3.39 -4.27
N ILE A 6 18.21 -4.36 -5.16
CA ILE A 6 16.93 -4.90 -5.59
C ILE A 6 16.80 -6.29 -5.01
N HIS A 7 15.76 -6.52 -4.21
CA HIS A 7 15.44 -7.81 -3.63
C HIS A 7 14.03 -8.23 -4.04
N ARG A 8 13.86 -9.48 -4.47
CA ARG A 8 12.58 -10.06 -4.89
C ARG A 8 12.33 -11.33 -4.09
N PRO A 9 11.53 -11.28 -3.01
CA PRO A 9 11.29 -12.42 -2.13
C PRO A 9 10.82 -13.67 -2.87
N GLU A 10 9.94 -13.48 -3.87
CA GLU A 10 9.42 -14.55 -4.73
C GLU A 10 10.50 -15.35 -5.51
N TYR A 11 11.67 -14.77 -5.78
CA TYR A 11 12.72 -15.47 -6.52
C TYR A 11 13.50 -16.44 -5.61
N TYR A 12 13.59 -16.14 -4.32
CA TYR A 12 14.42 -16.87 -3.37
C TYR A 12 13.62 -17.84 -2.48
N LYS A 13 12.30 -17.63 -2.34
CA LYS A 13 11.42 -18.51 -1.55
C LYS A 13 10.87 -19.64 -2.42
N LYS A 14 10.91 -20.88 -1.88
CA LYS A 14 10.34 -22.06 -2.55
C LYS A 14 8.82 -21.99 -2.69
N ASN A 15 8.15 -21.43 -1.69
CA ASN A 15 6.69 -21.24 -1.64
C ASN A 15 6.42 -19.79 -1.18
N PRO A 16 6.49 -18.79 -2.08
CA PRO A 16 6.15 -17.41 -1.72
C PRO A 16 4.68 -17.29 -1.36
N SER A 17 4.35 -16.41 -0.41
CA SER A 17 2.94 -16.09 -0.16
C SER A 17 2.36 -15.28 -1.33
N PRO A 18 1.03 -15.23 -1.51
CA PRO A 18 0.42 -14.39 -2.53
C PRO A 18 0.76 -12.89 -2.39
N GLN A 19 1.16 -12.43 -1.19
CA GLN A 19 1.60 -11.05 -0.98
C GLN A 19 3.03 -10.78 -1.46
N GLU A 20 3.82 -11.84 -1.66
CA GLU A 20 5.23 -11.77 -2.08
C GLU A 20 5.39 -11.94 -3.59
N GLU A 21 4.40 -12.55 -4.25
CA GLU A 21 4.34 -12.61 -5.71
C GLU A 21 4.23 -11.21 -6.30
N GLY A 22 5.15 -10.90 -7.21
CA GLY A 22 5.26 -9.57 -7.81
C GLY A 22 5.77 -8.49 -6.86
N LEU A 23 6.21 -8.80 -5.63
CA LEU A 23 6.80 -7.82 -4.73
C LEU A 23 8.29 -7.60 -5.05
N ALA A 24 8.68 -6.34 -5.21
CA ALA A 24 10.08 -5.93 -5.25
C ALA A 24 10.39 -4.94 -4.14
N GLU A 25 11.43 -5.25 -3.38
CA GLU A 25 12.00 -4.41 -2.34
C GLU A 25 13.20 -3.64 -2.91
N ILE A 26 13.07 -2.32 -2.97
CA ILE A 26 14.16 -1.41 -3.34
C ILE A 26 14.77 -0.86 -2.06
N ILE A 27 15.98 -1.31 -1.75
CA ILE A 27 16.68 -0.96 -0.52
C ILE A 27 17.68 0.16 -0.83
N ILE A 28 17.42 1.34 -0.30
CA ILE A 28 18.32 2.50 -0.37
C ILE A 28 19.39 2.34 0.70
N ALA A 29 20.46 1.63 0.37
CA ALA A 29 21.55 1.34 1.30
C ALA A 29 22.43 2.55 1.60
N LYS A 30 22.56 3.48 0.64
CA LYS A 30 23.34 4.71 0.82
C LYS A 30 22.69 5.85 0.06
N GLN A 31 22.50 6.98 0.75
CA GLN A 31 22.06 8.22 0.13
C GLN A 31 22.84 9.39 0.74
N ARG A 32 23.69 10.05 -0.06
CA ARG A 32 24.57 11.13 0.45
C ARG A 32 23.83 12.34 1.03
N ASN A 33 22.65 12.65 0.50
CA ASN A 33 21.91 13.89 0.75
C ASN A 33 20.48 13.61 1.23
N GLY A 34 20.25 12.51 1.96
CA GLY A 34 18.91 12.20 2.43
C GLY A 34 18.80 10.84 3.10
N PRO A 35 17.56 10.43 3.44
CA PRO A 35 17.32 9.23 4.21
C PRO A 35 17.59 7.96 3.39
N THR A 36 17.98 6.92 4.10
CA THR A 36 17.98 5.53 3.63
C THR A 36 16.67 4.85 4.02
N GLY A 37 16.34 3.74 3.39
CA GLY A 37 15.12 2.98 3.70
C GLY A 37 14.79 1.96 2.62
N THR A 38 13.65 1.30 2.78
CA THR A 38 13.14 0.32 1.82
C THR A 38 11.84 0.83 1.22
N VAL A 39 11.73 0.75 -0.10
CA VAL A 39 10.52 1.08 -0.85
C VAL A 39 10.00 -0.20 -1.50
N HIS A 40 8.70 -0.46 -1.34
CA HIS A 40 8.03 -1.60 -1.95
C HIS A 40 7.40 -1.18 -3.27
N LEU A 41 7.67 -1.95 -4.33
CA LEU A 41 7.12 -1.77 -5.68
C LEU A 41 6.52 -3.08 -6.17
N ALA A 42 5.61 -2.97 -7.14
CA ALA A 42 5.14 -4.11 -7.91
C ALA A 42 6.13 -4.41 -9.05
N PHE A 43 6.45 -5.68 -9.29
CA PHE A 43 7.32 -6.16 -10.36
C PHE A 43 6.55 -7.04 -11.32
N ILE A 44 6.39 -6.57 -12.56
CA ILE A 44 5.71 -7.26 -13.65
C ILE A 44 6.75 -8.05 -14.44
N LYS A 45 6.78 -9.38 -14.24
CA LYS A 45 7.82 -10.29 -14.76
C LYS A 45 7.86 -10.32 -16.27
N GLU A 46 6.70 -10.27 -16.91
CA GLU A 46 6.49 -10.45 -18.35
C GLU A 46 7.18 -9.35 -19.16
N ILE A 47 7.28 -8.15 -18.59
CA ILE A 47 7.85 -6.96 -19.24
C ILE A 47 9.01 -6.35 -18.45
N THR A 48 9.46 -6.99 -17.37
CA THR A 48 10.53 -6.51 -16.48
C THR A 48 10.29 -5.06 -16.03
N LYS A 49 9.06 -4.75 -15.62
CA LYS A 49 8.64 -3.39 -15.27
C LYS A 49 8.38 -3.28 -13.77
N PHE A 50 8.85 -2.18 -13.18
CA PHE A 50 8.49 -1.80 -11.81
C PHE A 50 7.37 -0.76 -11.86
N GLU A 51 6.31 -1.02 -11.12
CA GLU A 51 5.17 -0.13 -10.94
C GLU A 51 5.03 0.26 -9.47
N ASN A 52 4.34 1.37 -9.23
CA ASN A 52 3.98 1.71 -7.86
C ASN A 52 3.14 0.58 -7.29
N LEU A 53 3.54 0.06 -6.13
CA LEU A 53 2.68 -0.86 -5.41
C LEU A 53 1.38 -0.11 -5.12
N ALA A 54 0.26 -0.63 -5.62
CA ALA A 54 -1.04 -0.04 -5.36
C ALA A 54 -1.20 0.05 -3.84
N LYS A 55 -1.12 1.28 -3.31
CA LYS A 55 -1.60 1.53 -1.96
C LYS A 55 -3.09 1.35 -2.09
N THR A 56 -3.61 0.21 -1.65
CA THR A 56 -4.96 0.23 -1.09
C THR A 56 -4.89 1.31 -0.03
N SER A 57 -5.40 2.49 -0.36
CA SER A 57 -5.79 3.48 0.63
C SER A 57 -6.74 2.75 1.55
N HIS A 58 -6.23 2.27 2.68
CA HIS A 58 -7.07 1.99 3.82
C HIS A 58 -7.54 3.34 4.34
N ASN A 59 -8.55 3.87 3.66
CA ASN A 59 -9.55 4.74 4.25
C ASN A 59 -10.78 3.91 4.63
N ILE A 60 -10.68 2.56 4.69
CA ILE A 60 -11.84 1.72 5.04
C ILE A 60 -12.36 2.08 6.45
N GLU A 61 -11.49 2.47 7.39
CA GLU A 61 -11.95 2.95 8.71
C GLU A 61 -12.59 4.35 8.62
N GLU A 62 -12.00 5.29 7.88
CA GLU A 62 -12.58 6.64 7.69
C GLU A 62 -13.94 6.59 6.97
N ASP A 63 -14.06 5.74 5.94
CA ASP A 63 -15.27 5.56 5.13
C ASP A 63 -16.42 4.94 5.98
N ILE A 64 -16.12 3.98 6.86
CA ILE A 64 -17.13 3.34 7.74
C ILE A 64 -17.67 4.34 8.79
N TYR A 65 -16.81 5.19 9.37
CA TYR A 65 -17.27 6.20 10.34
C TYR A 65 -18.10 7.31 9.69
N GLU A 66 -17.78 7.71 8.45
CA GLU A 66 -18.60 8.70 7.72
C GLU A 66 -19.98 8.13 7.35
N GLU A 67 -20.07 6.86 6.98
CA GLU A 67 -21.36 6.19 6.73
C GLU A 67 -22.21 6.07 8.02
N GLU A 68 -21.61 5.67 9.15
CA GLU A 68 -22.33 5.56 10.44
C GLU A 68 -22.79 6.93 10.99
N GLU A 69 -21.99 7.99 10.82
CA GLU A 69 -22.37 9.34 11.27
C GLU A 69 -23.48 9.94 10.39
N GLN A 70 -23.50 9.64 9.08
CA GLN A 70 -24.59 10.04 8.19
C GLN A 70 -25.90 9.33 8.51
N GLU A 71 -25.86 8.02 8.81
CA GLU A 71 -27.04 7.25 9.20
C GLU A 71 -27.62 7.74 10.55
N PHE A 72 -26.77 8.08 11.52
CA PHE A 72 -27.20 8.63 12.81
C PHE A 72 -27.86 10.01 12.69
N ILE A 73 -27.37 10.86 11.78
CA ILE A 73 -27.97 12.20 11.53
C ILE A 73 -29.32 12.05 10.82
N GLU A 74 -29.43 11.18 9.83
CA GLU A 74 -30.67 10.98 9.05
C GLU A 74 -31.80 10.41 9.92
N GLU A 75 -31.51 9.45 10.82
CA GLU A 75 -32.50 8.90 11.77
C GLU A 75 -33.02 9.97 12.76
N SER A 76 -32.23 11.01 13.04
CA SER A 76 -32.60 12.08 13.97
C SER A 76 -33.50 13.16 13.35
N GLU A 77 -33.49 13.31 12.02
CA GLU A 77 -34.27 14.31 11.29
C GLU A 77 -35.69 13.81 10.93
N ASP A 78 -35.87 12.50 10.72
CA ASP A 78 -37.18 11.88 10.43
C ASP A 78 -38.11 11.75 11.67
N GLY A 79 -37.63 12.15 12.85
CA GLY A 79 -38.34 12.05 14.13
C GLY A 79 -38.97 13.34 14.68
N VAL A 80 -38.85 14.48 13.99
CA VAL A 80 -39.38 15.76 14.50
C VAL A 80 -40.53 16.27 13.60
N ASP A 81 -41.67 15.59 13.70
CA ASP A 81 -42.95 16.09 13.20
C ASP A 81 -43.54 17.06 14.26
N PHE A 82 -43.61 18.36 13.93
CA PHE A 82 -44.34 19.38 14.70
C PHE A 82 -45.74 19.59 14.12
#